data_AF-A0A3S8SEZ2-F1
#
_entry.id   AF-A0A3S8SEZ2-F1
#
_cell.length_a   1.000
_cell.length_b   1.000
_cell.length_c   1.000
_cell.angle_alpha   90.00
_cell.angle_beta   90.00
_cell.angle_gamma   90.00
#
_symmetry.space_group_name_H-M   'P 1'
#
loop_
_entity.id
_entity.type
_entity.pdbx_description
1 polymer ?
#
loop_
_entity_poly.entity_id
_entity_poly.type
_entity_poly.pdbx_seq_one_letter_code
_entity_poly.pdbx_strand_id
1 'polypeptide(L)'
;MQKKTKLSDSQIIKNLGVKKVVNSSNDALTAKYADIVRSQQYSWENPYIKVNPYENSPLTALMIFHTDQPTKISYRVIGKSANTTIKNEVKGYQTNH
;
A
#
# COMPACT_ATOMS: atom_id res chain seq x y z
N MET A 1 15.62 35.46 -20.23
CA MET A 1 15.05 34.10 -20.13
C MET A 1 13.84 34.14 -19.19
N GLN A 2 12.61 33.90 -19.67
CA GLN A 2 11.43 33.89 -18.80
C GLN A 2 11.33 32.56 -18.03
N LYS A 3 11.25 32.66 -16.70
CA LYS A 3 11.16 31.52 -15.78
C LYS A 3 9.76 30.91 -15.90
N LYS A 4 9.64 29.69 -16.43
CA LYS A 4 8.36 28.96 -16.41
C LYS A 4 8.01 28.63 -14.96
N THR A 5 7.07 29.37 -14.39
CA THR A 5 6.50 29.06 -13.07
C THR A 5 5.52 27.90 -13.23
N LYS A 6 5.67 26.83 -12.42
CA LYS A 6 4.71 25.73 -12.41
C LYS A 6 3.34 26.25 -11.96
N LEU A 7 2.27 25.82 -12.63
CA LEU A 7 0.90 26.12 -12.24
C LEU A 7 0.59 25.49 -10.88
N SER A 8 -0.22 26.16 -10.05
CA SER A 8 -0.73 25.59 -8.80
C SER A 8 -1.82 24.55 -9.04
N ASP A 9 -2.05 23.65 -8.08
CA ASP A 9 -3.14 22.65 -8.14
C ASP A 9 -4.50 23.29 -8.44
N SER A 10 -4.79 24.44 -7.84
CA SER A 10 -6.02 25.18 -8.09
C SER A 10 -6.15 25.67 -9.54
N GLN A 11 -5.05 26.10 -10.15
CA GLN A 11 -5.02 26.53 -11.56
C GLN A 11 -5.15 25.33 -12.51
N ILE A 12 -4.52 24.21 -12.18
CA ILE A 12 -4.62 22.97 -12.96
C ILE A 12 -6.07 22.45 -12.93
N ILE A 13 -6.69 22.38 -11.75
CA ILE A 13 -8.08 21.93 -11.55
C ILE A 13 -9.05 22.79 -12.35
N LYS A 14 -8.90 24.12 -12.29
CA LYS A 14 -9.72 25.07 -13.04
C LYS A 14 -9.54 24.93 -14.55
N ASN A 15 -8.30 24.84 -15.02
CA ASN A 15 -7.99 24.80 -16.46
C ASN A 15 -8.41 23.49 -17.12
N LEU A 16 -8.39 22.38 -16.38
CA LEU A 16 -8.77 21.06 -16.89
C LEU A 16 -10.22 20.69 -16.57
N GLY A 17 -10.96 21.54 -15.84
CA GLY A 17 -12.34 21.26 -15.44
C GLY A 17 -12.51 20.00 -14.57
N VAL A 18 -11.42 19.53 -13.95
CA VAL A 18 -11.43 18.31 -13.14
C VAL A 18 -11.91 18.63 -11.73
N LYS A 19 -12.58 17.68 -11.07
CA LYS A 19 -12.82 17.74 -9.62
C LYS A 19 -11.80 16.85 -8.94
N LYS A 20 -11.12 17.36 -7.91
CA LYS A 20 -10.28 16.51 -7.05
C LYS A 20 -11.21 15.50 -6.36
N VAL A 21 -11.10 14.23 -6.72
CA VAL A 21 -11.77 13.15 -5.99
C VAL A 21 -10.98 12.94 -4.70
N VAL A 22 -11.61 13.24 -3.57
CA VAL A 22 -11.03 13.02 -2.24
C VAL A 22 -11.70 11.78 -1.66
N ASN A 23 -10.91 10.77 -1.29
CA ASN A 23 -11.39 9.59 -0.58
C ASN A 23 -10.84 9.61 0.84
N SER A 24 -11.42 10.48 1.68
CA SER A 24 -10.94 10.77 3.02
C SER A 24 -10.83 9.54 3.94
N SER A 25 -11.68 8.53 3.73
CA SER A 25 -11.65 7.29 4.52
C SER A 25 -10.44 6.43 4.17
N ASN A 26 -10.14 6.28 2.87
CA ASN A 26 -8.94 5.57 2.42
C ASN A 26 -7.67 6.30 2.82
N ASP A 27 -7.68 7.63 2.83
CA ASP A 27 -6.54 8.44 3.27
C ASP A 27 -6.23 8.21 4.75
N ALA A 28 -7.26 8.16 5.62
CA ALA A 28 -7.10 7.88 7.04
C ALA A 28 -6.58 6.46 7.32
N LEU A 29 -7.12 5.45 6.63
CA LEU A 29 -6.64 4.06 6.73
C LEU A 29 -5.19 3.93 6.24
N THR A 30 -4.84 4.62 5.14
CA THR A 30 -3.47 4.65 4.63
C THR A 30 -2.50 5.28 5.63
N ALA A 31 -2.88 6.40 6.26
CA ALA A 31 -2.07 7.03 7.30
C ALA A 31 -1.83 6.07 8.48
N LYS A 32 -2.90 5.39 8.95
CA LYS A 32 -2.82 4.38 10.00
C LYS A 32 -1.86 3.24 9.64
N TYR A 33 -1.93 2.69 8.43
CA TYR A 33 -1.02 1.61 8.01
C TYR A 33 0.44 2.09 7.91
N ALA A 34 0.66 3.32 7.43
CA ALA A 34 2.00 3.92 7.41
C ALA A 34 2.58 4.10 8.83
N ASP A 35 1.76 4.47 9.81
CA ASP A 35 2.17 4.52 11.23
C ASP A 35 2.57 3.14 11.75
N ILE A 36 1.80 2.10 11.43
CA ILE A 36 2.12 0.72 11.81
C ILE A 36 3.46 0.29 11.23
N VAL A 37 3.70 0.52 9.92
CA VAL A 37 4.99 0.24 9.28
C VAL A 37 6.14 0.97 9.97
N ARG A 38 5.98 2.27 10.26
CA ARG A 38 7.01 3.09 10.94
C ARG A 38 7.33 2.62 12.35
N SER A 39 6.34 2.06 13.05
CA SER A 39 6.52 1.61 14.43
C SER A 39 7.41 0.37 14.56
N GLN A 40 7.54 -0.44 13.49
CA GLN A 40 8.31 -1.68 13.45
C GLN A 40 7.95 -2.69 14.56
N GLN A 41 6.75 -2.59 15.13
CA GLN A 41 6.32 -3.45 16.26
C GLN A 41 5.97 -4.89 15.87
N TYR A 42 5.77 -5.16 14.57
CA TYR A 42 5.33 -6.46 14.07
C TYR A 42 6.50 -7.16 13.37
N SER A 43 6.74 -8.43 13.71
CA SER A 43 7.80 -9.25 13.14
C SER A 43 7.24 -10.28 12.15
N TRP A 44 8.12 -11.04 11.51
CA TRP A 44 7.71 -12.17 10.67
C TRP A 44 6.90 -13.22 11.44
N GLU A 45 7.28 -13.49 12.70
CA GLU A 45 6.62 -14.45 13.59
C GLU A 45 5.29 -13.92 14.13
N ASN A 46 5.15 -12.60 14.25
CA ASN A 46 3.94 -11.94 14.74
C ASN A 46 3.59 -10.72 13.85
N PRO A 47 3.06 -10.96 12.64
CA PRO A 47 2.77 -9.90 11.69
C PRO A 47 1.44 -9.21 12.01
N TYR A 48 1.30 -7.95 11.61
CA TYR A 48 -0.01 -7.31 11.55
C TYR A 48 -0.76 -7.82 10.32
N ILE A 49 -2.00 -8.28 10.49
CA ILE A 49 -2.84 -8.76 9.38
C ILE A 49 -4.21 -8.08 9.44
N LYS A 50 -4.63 -7.49 8.31
CA LYS A 50 -5.95 -6.88 8.14
C LYS A 50 -6.62 -7.37 6.85
N VAL A 51 -7.72 -8.10 6.98
CA VAL A 51 -8.61 -8.46 5.86
C VAL A 51 -9.46 -7.26 5.47
N ASN A 52 -9.70 -7.09 4.17
CA ASN A 52 -10.43 -5.97 3.57
C ASN A 52 -9.93 -4.61 4.10
N PRO A 53 -8.63 -4.28 3.92
CA PRO A 53 -7.97 -3.16 4.60
C PRO A 53 -8.54 -1.79 4.25
N TYR A 54 -9.20 -1.65 3.10
CA TYR A 54 -9.83 -0.41 2.64
C TYR A 54 -11.35 -0.53 2.48
N GLU A 55 -11.93 -1.60 3.04
CA GLU A 55 -13.38 -1.83 3.09
C GLU A 55 -14.10 -1.95 1.74
N ASN A 56 -13.36 -1.90 0.63
CA ASN A 56 -13.87 -1.89 -0.74
C ASN A 56 -13.50 -3.15 -1.54
N SER A 57 -12.75 -4.09 -0.94
CA SER A 57 -12.34 -5.33 -1.62
C SER A 57 -12.28 -6.49 -0.61
N PRO A 58 -13.42 -7.18 -0.36
CA PRO A 58 -13.53 -8.17 0.71
C PRO A 58 -12.62 -9.40 0.53
N LEU A 59 -12.12 -9.65 -0.69
CA LEU A 59 -11.22 -10.76 -1.01
C LEU A 59 -9.74 -10.33 -1.03
N THR A 60 -9.37 -9.39 -0.17
CA THR A 60 -7.99 -8.90 -0.03
C THR A 60 -7.55 -8.89 1.42
N ALA A 61 -6.23 -8.91 1.64
CA ALA A 61 -5.62 -8.73 2.95
C ALA A 61 -4.34 -7.91 2.82
N LEU A 62 -4.01 -7.20 3.90
CA LEU A 62 -2.76 -6.49 4.11
C LEU A 62 -2.01 -7.17 5.24
N MET A 63 -0.75 -7.52 5.01
CA MET A 63 0.17 -8.06 6.01
C MET A 63 1.34 -7.08 6.14
N ILE A 64 1.66 -6.66 7.36
CA ILE A 64 2.76 -5.72 7.65
C ILE A 64 3.69 -6.35 8.67
N PHE A 65 5.00 -6.34 8.39
CA PHE A 65 6.02 -6.84 9.31
C PHE A 65 7.41 -6.25 9.01
N HIS A 66 8.28 -6.33 10.00
CA HIS A 66 9.69 -5.97 9.93
C HIS A 66 10.57 -7.23 9.96
N THR A 67 11.72 -7.13 9.32
CA THR A 67 12.81 -8.10 9.35
C THR A 67 14.12 -7.40 9.66
N ASP A 68 14.95 -7.99 10.53
CA ASP A 68 16.21 -7.39 10.96
C ASP A 68 17.21 -7.22 9.81
N GLN A 69 17.12 -8.08 8.80
CA GLN A 69 17.98 -8.08 7.62
C GLN A 69 17.16 -7.86 6.36
N PRO A 70 17.69 -7.13 5.36
CA PRO A 70 17.02 -6.97 4.08
C PRO A 70 16.65 -8.32 3.48
N THR A 71 15.35 -8.55 3.29
CA THR A 71 14.80 -9.84 2.89
C THR A 71 13.97 -9.69 1.62
N LYS A 72 13.98 -10.72 0.77
CA LYS A 72 13.10 -10.83 -0.39
C LYS A 72 11.93 -11.73 -0.01
N ILE A 73 10.71 -11.24 -0.20
CA ILE A 73 9.48 -11.95 0.18
C ILE A 73 8.80 -12.55 -1.05
N SER A 74 8.34 -13.79 -0.90
CA SER A 74 7.40 -14.42 -1.84
C SER A 74 6.20 -14.93 -1.07
N TYR A 75 5.02 -14.86 -1.68
CA TYR A 75 3.79 -15.35 -1.06
C TYR A 75 2.93 -16.11 -2.05
N ARG A 76 2.11 -17.02 -1.51
CA ARG A 76 1.17 -17.85 -2.26
C ARG A 76 -0.18 -17.84 -1.56
N VAL A 77 -1.23 -17.52 -2.32
CA VAL A 77 -2.62 -17.70 -1.87
C VAL A 77 -3.10 -19.02 -2.47
N ILE A 78 -3.23 -20.02 -1.62
CA ILE A 78 -3.58 -21.38 -2.05
C ILE A 78 -5.04 -21.41 -2.50
N GLY A 79 -5.25 -21.78 -3.76
CA GLY A 79 -6.57 -21.93 -4.34
C GLY A 79 -7.19 -23.30 -4.03
N LYS A 80 -8.46 -23.47 -4.42
CA LYS A 80 -9.17 -24.77 -4.29
C LYS A 80 -8.50 -25.90 -5.08
N SER A 81 -7.72 -25.56 -6.10
CA SER A 81 -6.91 -26.49 -6.88
C SER A 81 -5.51 -25.92 -7.11
N ALA A 82 -4.55 -26.77 -7.49
CA ALA A 82 -3.18 -26.33 -7.78
C ALA A 82 -3.13 -25.20 -8.84
N ASN A 83 -3.98 -25.27 -9.86
CA ASN A 83 -4.05 -24.30 -10.96
C ASN A 83 -4.71 -22.97 -10.56
N THR A 84 -5.35 -22.88 -9.40
CA THR A 84 -5.98 -21.65 -8.89
C THR A 84 -5.14 -20.98 -7.80
N THR A 85 -3.92 -21.45 -7.57
CA THR A 85 -2.99 -20.82 -6.62
C THR A 85 -2.35 -19.57 -7.24
N ILE A 86 -2.49 -18.43 -6.56
CA ILE A 86 -1.87 -17.17 -6.96
C ILE A 86 -0.52 -17.08 -6.27
N LYS A 87 0.54 -16.75 -7.02
CA LYS A 87 1.91 -16.61 -6.53
C LYS A 87 2.42 -15.21 -6.86
N ASN A 88 3.16 -14.59 -5.96
CA ASN A 88 3.82 -13.32 -6.20
C ASN A 88 5.17 -13.24 -5.47
N GLU A 89 6.06 -12.40 -6.00
CA GLU A 89 7.34 -12.05 -5.39
C GLU A 89 7.45 -10.54 -5.30
N VAL A 90 7.70 -10.05 -4.09
CA VAL A 90 8.01 -8.63 -3.87
C VAL A 90 9.40 -8.35 -4.44
N LYS A 91 9.52 -7.30 -5.25
CA LYS A 91 10.78 -6.96 -5.92
C LYS A 91 11.76 -6.32 -4.95
N GLY A 92 13.00 -6.80 -4.97
CA GLY A 92 14.10 -6.23 -4.20
C GLY A 92 14.17 -6.75 -2.76
N TYR A 93 15.20 -6.29 -2.05
CA TYR A 93 15.41 -6.57 -0.64
C TYR A 93 14.98 -5.36 0.18
N GLN A 94 14.16 -5.60 1.20
CA GLN A 94 13.65 -4.56 2.10
C GLN A 94 13.63 -5.12 3.52
N THR A 95 13.62 -4.24 4.52
CA THR A 95 13.47 -4.63 5.93
C THR A 95 12.05 -4.43 6.42
N ASN A 96 11.28 -3.52 5.82
CA ASN A 96 9.87 -3.31 6.11
C ASN A 96 9.03 -3.86 4.95
N HIS A 97 8.04 -4.68 5.26
CA HIS A 97 7.13 -5.33 4.33
C HIS A 97 5.67 -5.06 4.69
#